data_AF-A0A951UX97-F1
#
_entry.id   AF-A0A951UX97-F1
#
_cell.length_a   1.000
_cell.length_b   1.000
_cell.length_c   1.000
_cell.angle_alpha   90.00
_cell.angle_beta   90.00
_cell.angle_gamma   90.00
#
_symmetry.space_group_name_H-M   'P 1'
#
loop_
_entity.id
_entity.type
_entity.pdbx_description
1 polymer ?
#
loop_
_entity_poly.entity_id
_entity_poly.type
_entity_poly.pdbx_seq_one_letter_code
_entity_poly.pdbx_strand_id
1 'polypeptide(L)'
;MAQISESMDVPDMGRRQFMNLLTFGTVTGVALGALYPVIKYFIPPASGSGSGGTTAKNELGNDVSISQFLDSHNVGDRVLVQGLKGDPTYIVVESKEAIGDYGINAVCTHLGCVVPWNAAENKFKCPCHGSQYDATGKVVRGPAPLSLALSHAATTDDKIVLTAWTETDFRTDEKPWWS
;
A
#
# COMPACT_ATOMS: atom_id res chain seq x y z
N MET A 1 42.16 64.55 14.90
CA MET A 1 41.14 65.28 14.11
C MET A 1 40.14 64.26 13.61
N ALA A 2 38.95 64.28 14.19
CA ALA A 2 37.85 63.42 13.81
C ALA A 2 37.27 63.92 12.47
N GLN A 3 37.16 63.03 11.49
CA GLN A 3 36.18 63.17 10.41
C GLN A 3 35.16 62.04 10.56
N ILE A 4 34.24 62.23 11.50
CA ILE A 4 32.97 61.53 11.50
C ILE A 4 32.07 62.34 10.57
N SER A 5 32.07 61.97 9.30
CA SER A 5 31.03 62.36 8.35
C SER A 5 30.53 61.06 7.74
N GLU A 6 29.73 60.33 8.51
CA GLU A 6 28.72 59.49 7.87
C GLU A 6 27.79 60.46 7.16
N SER A 7 27.87 60.54 5.83
CA SER A 7 26.83 61.20 5.05
C SER A 7 25.52 60.50 5.41
N MET A 8 24.62 61.21 6.09
CA MET A 8 23.30 60.68 6.51
C MET A 8 22.47 60.13 5.35
N ASP A 9 22.88 60.44 4.12
CA ASP A 9 22.20 60.10 2.87
C ASP A 9 22.66 58.76 2.26
N VAL A 10 23.70 58.08 2.79
CA VAL A 10 24.21 56.81 2.27
C VAL A 10 23.95 55.66 3.25
N PRO A 11 23.24 54.59 2.85
CA PRO A 11 22.94 53.48 3.74
C PRO A 11 24.21 52.67 4.10
N ASP A 12 24.35 52.38 5.39
CA ASP A 12 25.38 51.53 5.97
C ASP A 12 25.21 50.04 5.57
N MET A 13 26.15 49.19 5.98
CA MET A 13 26.10 47.76 5.64
C MET A 13 24.94 47.01 6.30
N GLY A 14 24.52 47.41 7.50
CA GLY A 14 23.38 46.80 8.19
C GLY A 14 22.06 47.02 7.44
N ARG A 15 21.81 48.25 6.99
CA ARG A 15 20.64 48.60 6.16
C ARG A 15 20.67 47.89 4.81
N ARG A 16 21.84 47.75 4.18
CA ARG A 16 21.99 47.00 2.92
C ARG A 16 21.70 45.51 3.11
N GLN A 17 22.22 44.88 4.15
CA GLN A 17 21.96 43.47 4.47
C GLN A 17 20.49 43.24 4.80
N PHE A 18 19.87 44.15 5.56
CA PHE A 18 18.44 44.11 5.85
C PHE A 18 17.61 44.19 4.56
N MET A 19 17.90 45.16 3.67
CA MET A 19 17.18 45.28 2.40
C MET A 19 17.40 44.07 1.48
N ASN A 20 18.62 43.52 1.41
CA ASN A 20 18.88 42.29 0.67
C ASN A 20 18.08 41.11 1.20
N LEU A 21 17.94 40.98 2.52
CA LEU A 21 17.12 39.94 3.12
C LEU A 21 15.66 40.06 2.68
N LEU A 22 15.10 41.27 2.66
CA LEU A 22 13.73 41.49 2.18
C LEU A 22 13.59 41.17 0.69
N THR A 23 14.52 41.65 -0.14
CA THR A 23 14.50 41.42 -1.59
C THR A 23 14.68 39.94 -1.94
N PHE A 24 15.71 39.27 -1.42
CA PHE A 24 15.91 37.84 -1.70
C PHE A 24 14.88 36.96 -1.00
N GLY A 25 14.38 37.37 0.18
CA GLY A 25 13.29 36.69 0.86
C GLY A 25 12.00 36.69 0.04
N THR A 26 11.63 37.83 -0.54
CA THR A 26 10.45 37.93 -1.43
C THR A 26 10.64 37.17 -2.74
N VAL A 27 11.79 37.29 -3.40
CA VAL A 27 12.12 36.50 -4.61
C VAL A 27 12.06 35.00 -4.33
N THR A 28 12.61 34.56 -3.19
CA THR A 28 12.58 33.16 -2.77
C THR A 28 11.14 32.72 -2.50
N GLY A 29 10.32 33.56 -1.85
CA GLY A 29 8.90 33.27 -1.62
C GLY A 29 8.13 33.06 -2.93
N VAL A 30 8.35 33.90 -3.94
CA VAL A 30 7.73 33.74 -5.28
C VAL A 30 8.23 32.46 -5.94
N ALA A 31 9.53 32.17 -5.87
CA ALA A 31 10.10 30.95 -6.43
C ALA A 31 9.52 29.69 -5.77
N LEU A 32 9.38 29.67 -4.44
CA LEU A 32 8.76 28.56 -3.70
C LEU A 32 7.28 28.42 -4.02
N GLY A 33 6.55 29.53 -4.15
CA GLY A 33 5.14 29.54 -4.54
C GLY A 33 4.93 28.96 -5.95
N ALA A 34 5.82 29.27 -6.89
CA ALA A 34 5.79 28.71 -8.24
C ALA A 34 6.27 27.24 -8.28
N LEU A 35 7.21 26.85 -7.44
CA LEU A 35 7.78 25.50 -7.41
C LEU A 35 6.88 24.49 -6.69
N TYR A 36 6.14 24.91 -5.66
CA TYR A 36 5.24 24.05 -4.90
C TYR A 36 4.22 23.27 -5.76
N PRO A 37 3.45 23.89 -6.68
CA PRO A 37 2.53 23.15 -7.53
C PRO A 37 3.26 22.20 -8.49
N VAL A 38 4.47 22.54 -8.94
CA VAL A 38 5.28 21.63 -9.78
C VAL A 38 5.69 20.39 -8.99
N ILE A 39 6.16 20.55 -7.75
CA ILE A 39 6.48 19.40 -6.87
C ILE A 39 5.22 18.58 -6.60
N LYS A 40 4.10 19.23 -6.27
CA LYS A 40 2.82 18.56 -6.00
C LYS A 40 2.28 17.83 -7.23
N TYR A 41 2.54 18.33 -8.43
CA TYR A 41 2.13 17.68 -9.68
C TYR A 41 2.80 16.31 -9.87
N PHE A 42 4.07 16.16 -9.44
CA PHE A 42 4.77 14.87 -9.51
C PHE A 42 4.40 13.88 -8.39
N ILE A 43 3.68 14.32 -7.35
CA ILE A 43 3.19 13.44 -6.29
C ILE A 43 1.85 12.85 -6.76
N PRO A 44 1.75 11.52 -6.97
CA PRO A 44 0.51 10.91 -7.42
C PRO A 44 -0.65 11.21 -6.45
N PRO A 45 -1.85 11.56 -6.95
CA PRO A 45 -3.00 11.74 -6.08
C PRO A 45 -3.35 10.40 -5.42
N ALA A 46 -3.75 10.45 -4.14
CA ALA A 46 -4.25 9.26 -3.48
C ALA A 46 -5.51 8.76 -4.20
N SER A 47 -5.57 7.46 -4.50
CA SER A 47 -6.81 6.82 -4.94
C SER A 47 -7.83 6.94 -3.81
N GLY A 48 -8.98 7.55 -4.07
CA GLY A 48 -10.03 7.69 -3.06
C GLY A 48 -10.45 6.31 -2.54
N SER A 49 -10.11 5.98 -1.30
CA SER A 49 -10.65 4.78 -0.66
C SER A 49 -12.01 5.13 -0.07
N GLY A 50 -13.09 4.56 -0.61
CA GLY A 50 -14.37 4.57 0.08
C GLY A 50 -14.21 3.93 1.46
N SER A 51 -14.94 4.44 2.46
CA SER A 51 -14.88 3.97 3.85
C SER A 51 -15.25 2.50 4.06
N GLY A 52 -15.70 1.80 3.01
CA GLY A 52 -16.17 0.41 3.05
C GLY A 52 -15.18 -0.65 2.54
N GLY A 53 -13.95 -0.28 2.16
CA GLY A 53 -13.00 -1.23 1.55
C GLY A 53 -13.00 -1.21 0.02
N THR A 54 -12.16 -2.05 -0.59
CA THR A 54 -12.00 -2.14 -2.05
C THR A 54 -12.71 -3.40 -2.55
N THR A 55 -13.51 -3.28 -3.62
CA THR A 55 -14.10 -4.46 -4.26
C THR A 55 -13.02 -5.28 -4.95
N ALA A 56 -13.05 -6.59 -4.76
CA ALA A 56 -12.14 -7.49 -5.45
C ALA A 56 -12.53 -7.57 -6.94
N LYS A 57 -11.51 -7.55 -7.79
CA LYS A 57 -11.70 -7.61 -9.25
C LYS A 57 -11.04 -8.84 -9.84
N ASN A 58 -11.58 -9.34 -10.95
CA ASN A 58 -10.97 -10.42 -11.71
C ASN A 58 -9.84 -9.90 -12.61
N GLU A 59 -9.22 -10.81 -13.36
CA GLU A 59 -8.12 -10.51 -14.31
C GLU A 59 -8.50 -9.47 -15.37
N LEU A 60 -9.79 -9.35 -15.70
CA LEU A 60 -10.33 -8.39 -16.67
C LEU A 60 -10.68 -7.03 -16.04
N GLY A 61 -10.50 -6.87 -14.73
CA GLY A 61 -10.83 -5.64 -13.99
C GLY A 61 -12.32 -5.49 -13.63
N ASN A 62 -13.14 -6.51 -13.92
CA ASN A 62 -14.55 -6.54 -13.54
C ASN A 62 -14.69 -6.97 -12.08
N ASP A 63 -15.71 -6.45 -11.39
CA ASP A 63 -15.99 -6.87 -10.01
C ASP A 63 -16.36 -8.36 -9.96
N VAL A 64 -15.84 -9.08 -8.97
CA VAL A 64 -16.14 -10.51 -8.79
C VAL A 64 -17.50 -10.67 -8.10
N SER A 65 -18.46 -11.26 -8.82
CA SER A 65 -19.74 -11.67 -8.23
C SER A 65 -19.58 -13.01 -7.51
N ILE A 66 -20.10 -13.11 -6.28
CA ILE A 66 -19.91 -14.29 -5.42
C ILE A 66 -20.66 -15.49 -5.98
N SER A 67 -21.88 -15.29 -6.46
CA SER A 67 -22.66 -16.32 -7.15
C SER A 67 -21.84 -17.04 -8.24
N GLN A 68 -21.30 -16.27 -9.21
CA GLN A 68 -20.48 -16.84 -10.29
C GLN A 68 -19.14 -17.41 -9.78
N PHE A 69 -18.57 -16.83 -8.73
CA PHE A 69 -17.30 -17.27 -8.16
C PHE A 69 -17.45 -18.63 -7.47
N LEU A 70 -18.52 -18.85 -6.70
CA LEU A 70 -18.80 -20.12 -6.02
C LEU A 70 -19.26 -21.21 -7.00
N ASP A 71 -19.93 -20.84 -8.09
CA ASP A 71 -20.31 -21.80 -9.16
C ASP A 71 -19.10 -22.33 -9.94
N SER A 72 -18.02 -21.54 -10.03
CA SER A 72 -16.83 -21.87 -10.82
C SER A 72 -15.69 -22.52 -10.03
N HIS A 73 -15.72 -22.46 -8.69
CA HIS A 73 -14.63 -22.93 -7.84
C HIS A 73 -15.12 -23.91 -6.77
N ASN A 74 -14.31 -24.92 -6.49
CA ASN A 74 -14.62 -25.93 -5.49
C ASN A 74 -14.15 -25.51 -4.09
N VAL A 75 -14.68 -26.21 -3.09
CA VAL A 75 -14.24 -26.03 -1.70
C VAL A 75 -12.77 -26.37 -1.56
N GLY A 76 -12.01 -25.48 -0.93
CA GLY A 76 -10.57 -25.57 -0.76
C GLY A 76 -9.75 -24.91 -1.88
N ASP A 77 -10.40 -24.44 -2.95
CA ASP A 77 -9.70 -23.69 -4.00
C ASP A 77 -9.22 -22.35 -3.47
N ARG A 78 -8.07 -21.93 -4.00
CA ARG A 78 -7.42 -20.66 -3.68
C ARG A 78 -7.18 -19.92 -4.97
N VAL A 79 -7.94 -18.85 -5.18
CA VAL A 79 -7.99 -18.15 -6.45
C VAL A 79 -7.48 -16.73 -6.26
N LEU A 80 -6.70 -16.26 -7.22
CA LEU A 80 -6.20 -14.90 -7.22
C LEU A 80 -7.27 -13.92 -7.70
N VAL A 81 -7.44 -12.85 -6.94
CA VAL A 81 -8.22 -11.68 -7.33
C VAL A 81 -7.33 -10.44 -7.15
N GLN A 82 -7.66 -9.36 -7.85
CA GLN A 82 -7.08 -8.07 -7.57
C GLN A 82 -7.66 -7.54 -6.27
N GLY A 83 -6.79 -7.37 -5.27
CA GLY A 83 -7.17 -6.93 -3.93
C GLY A 83 -6.82 -5.48 -3.62
N LEU A 84 -6.48 -5.22 -2.35
CA LEU A 84 -6.14 -3.89 -1.87
C LEU A 84 -4.96 -3.31 -2.66
N LYS A 85 -5.07 -2.04 -3.06
CA LYS A 85 -4.03 -1.30 -3.82
C LYS A 85 -3.64 -1.94 -5.16
N GLY A 86 -4.41 -2.93 -5.65
CA GLY A 86 -4.12 -3.65 -6.88
C GLY A 86 -3.22 -4.87 -6.70
N ASP A 87 -2.83 -5.21 -5.48
CA ASP A 87 -2.02 -6.40 -5.22
C ASP A 87 -2.84 -7.68 -5.46
N PRO A 88 -2.21 -8.77 -5.94
CA PRO A 88 -2.87 -10.05 -6.05
C PRO A 88 -3.14 -10.63 -4.65
N THR A 89 -4.40 -10.89 -4.34
CA THR A 89 -4.85 -11.48 -3.07
C THR A 89 -5.55 -12.80 -3.36
N TYR A 90 -5.24 -13.84 -2.60
CA TYR A 90 -5.96 -15.10 -2.62
C TYR A 90 -7.27 -14.98 -1.84
N ILE A 91 -8.35 -15.43 -2.47
CA ILE A 91 -9.61 -15.77 -1.79
C ILE A 91 -9.64 -17.28 -1.60
N VAL A 92 -9.97 -17.70 -0.37
CA VAL A 92 -10.13 -19.12 -0.03
C VAL A 92 -11.61 -19.45 -0.06
N VAL A 93 -11.98 -20.51 -0.78
CA VAL A 93 -13.36 -21.02 -0.77
C VAL A 93 -13.50 -22.02 0.38
N GLU A 94 -14.17 -21.64 1.46
CA GLU A 94 -14.34 -22.51 2.64
C GLU A 94 -15.52 -23.47 2.51
N SER A 95 -16.60 -23.04 1.85
CA SER A 95 -17.78 -23.86 1.63
C SER A 95 -18.41 -23.55 0.28
N LYS A 96 -19.40 -24.35 -0.14
CA LYS A 96 -20.14 -24.11 -1.39
C LYS A 96 -20.98 -22.82 -1.36
N GLU A 97 -21.19 -22.25 -0.17
CA GLU A 97 -22.10 -21.12 0.04
C GLU A 97 -21.36 -19.89 0.57
N ALA A 98 -20.10 -20.02 0.99
CA ALA A 98 -19.33 -18.94 1.59
C ALA A 98 -17.83 -19.03 1.28
N ILE A 99 -17.24 -17.85 1.06
CA ILE A 99 -15.78 -17.64 1.06
C ILE A 99 -15.27 -17.53 2.49
N GLY A 100 -13.96 -17.71 2.69
CA GLY A 100 -13.32 -17.49 3.98
C GLY A 100 -13.29 -16.01 4.37
N ASP A 101 -13.23 -15.74 5.67
CA ASP A 101 -13.32 -14.40 6.27
C ASP A 101 -12.07 -13.52 6.02
N TYR A 102 -11.00 -14.11 5.46
CA TYR A 102 -9.76 -13.42 5.19
C TYR A 102 -9.19 -13.77 3.81
N GLY A 103 -8.55 -12.77 3.20
CA GLY A 103 -7.73 -12.90 2.01
C GLY A 103 -6.25 -12.94 2.36
N ILE A 104 -5.47 -13.69 1.59
CA ILE A 104 -4.01 -13.83 1.78
C ILE A 104 -3.31 -13.08 0.64
N ASN A 105 -2.53 -12.06 0.94
CA ASN A 105 -1.76 -11.35 -0.08
C ASN A 105 -0.72 -12.30 -0.71
N ALA A 106 -0.70 -12.40 -2.04
CA ALA A 106 0.14 -13.34 -2.75
C ALA A 106 1.57 -12.84 -2.99
N VAL A 107 1.88 -11.59 -2.62
CA VAL A 107 3.19 -10.96 -2.83
C VAL A 107 4.19 -11.51 -1.82
N CYS A 108 5.24 -12.15 -2.32
CA CYS A 108 6.30 -12.71 -1.51
C CYS A 108 7.03 -11.61 -0.73
N THR A 109 7.10 -11.75 0.58
CA THR A 109 7.79 -10.85 1.52
C THR A 109 9.31 -10.81 1.36
N HIS A 110 9.89 -11.64 0.50
CA HIS A 110 11.31 -11.58 0.17
C HIS A 110 11.62 -10.46 -0.84
N LEU A 111 11.07 -10.55 -2.05
CA LEU A 111 11.36 -9.64 -3.17
C LEU A 111 10.15 -9.36 -4.09
N GLY A 112 8.95 -9.77 -3.69
CA GLY A 112 7.71 -9.39 -4.39
C GLY A 112 7.20 -10.34 -5.49
N CYS A 113 7.78 -11.53 -5.67
CA CYS A 113 7.21 -12.53 -6.59
C CYS A 113 5.80 -12.96 -6.11
N VAL A 114 4.87 -13.23 -7.04
CA VAL A 114 3.58 -13.83 -6.71
C VAL A 114 3.78 -15.30 -6.34
N VAL A 115 3.31 -15.70 -5.15
CA VAL A 115 3.52 -17.06 -4.63
C VAL A 115 2.34 -17.96 -5.00
N PRO A 116 2.53 -19.00 -5.84
CA PRO A 116 1.48 -19.95 -6.18
C PRO A 116 1.14 -20.86 -5.00
N TRP A 117 -0.12 -21.28 -4.92
CA TRP A 117 -0.56 -22.36 -4.03
C TRP A 117 -0.15 -23.73 -4.59
N ASN A 118 0.46 -24.56 -3.74
CA ASN A 118 0.70 -25.96 -4.05
C ASN A 118 -0.25 -26.83 -3.22
N ALA A 119 -1.32 -27.31 -3.87
CA ALA A 119 -2.34 -28.14 -3.24
C ALA A 119 -1.82 -29.53 -2.82
N ALA A 120 -0.79 -30.06 -3.47
CA ALA A 120 -0.25 -31.38 -3.13
C ALA A 120 0.46 -31.39 -1.77
N GLU A 121 1.06 -30.27 -1.37
CA GLU A 121 1.77 -30.13 -0.09
C GLU A 121 1.04 -29.21 0.91
N ASN A 122 -0.13 -28.69 0.55
CA ASN A 122 -0.90 -27.70 1.33
C ASN A 122 -0.07 -26.49 1.78
N LYS A 123 0.76 -25.96 0.88
CA LYS A 123 1.68 -24.84 1.14
C LYS A 123 1.76 -23.90 -0.05
N PHE A 124 2.01 -22.63 0.22
CA PHE A 124 2.45 -21.70 -0.80
C PHE A 124 3.94 -21.86 -1.02
N LYS A 125 4.38 -22.04 -2.28
CA LYS A 125 5.80 -22.26 -2.61
C LYS A 125 6.24 -21.24 -3.64
N CYS A 126 7.10 -20.31 -3.24
CA CYS A 126 7.60 -19.25 -4.10
C CYS A 126 8.58 -19.85 -5.12
N PRO A 127 8.32 -19.75 -6.44
CA PRO A 127 9.17 -20.35 -7.46
C PRO A 127 10.51 -19.61 -7.60
N CYS A 128 10.61 -18.38 -7.12
CA CYS A 128 11.81 -17.55 -7.29
C CYS A 128 12.99 -18.05 -6.42
N HIS A 129 12.76 -18.23 -5.11
CA HIS A 129 13.83 -18.58 -4.15
C HIS A 129 13.41 -19.68 -3.15
N GLY A 130 12.25 -20.30 -3.36
CA GLY A 130 11.81 -21.44 -2.54
C GLY A 130 11.28 -21.08 -1.16
N SER A 131 10.90 -19.82 -0.91
CA SER A 131 10.14 -19.45 0.30
C SER A 131 8.85 -20.26 0.37
N GLN A 132 8.56 -20.81 1.54
CA GLN A 132 7.38 -21.60 1.80
C GLN A 132 6.54 -20.96 2.88
N TYR A 133 5.24 -20.95 2.66
CA TYR A 133 4.25 -20.50 3.63
C TYR A 133 3.21 -21.59 3.83
N ASP A 134 2.65 -21.69 5.03
CA ASP A 134 1.58 -22.64 5.32
C ASP A 134 0.24 -22.25 4.69
N ALA A 135 -0.79 -23.04 4.95
CA ALA A 135 -2.16 -22.81 4.48
C ALA A 135 -2.76 -21.46 4.94
N THR A 136 -2.22 -20.80 5.96
CA THR A 136 -2.68 -19.48 6.43
C THR A 136 -1.81 -18.34 5.91
N GLY A 137 -0.72 -18.65 5.19
CA GLY A 137 0.26 -17.68 4.71
C GLY A 137 1.37 -17.35 5.72
N LYS A 138 1.48 -18.10 6.83
CA LYS A 138 2.59 -17.96 7.77
C LYS A 138 3.87 -18.55 7.18
N VAL A 139 4.98 -17.84 7.30
CA VAL A 139 6.26 -18.33 6.78
C VAL A 139 6.70 -19.60 7.52
N VAL A 140 7.07 -20.63 6.76
CA VAL A 140 7.57 -21.91 7.31
C VAL A 140 9.00 -22.22 6.88
N ARG A 141 9.45 -21.69 5.74
CA ARG A 141 10.81 -21.93 5.23
C ARG A 141 11.25 -20.86 4.24
N GLY A 142 12.56 -20.72 4.07
CA GLY A 142 13.18 -19.97 2.98
C GLY A 142 13.68 -18.58 3.41
N PRO A 143 14.11 -17.74 2.46
CA PRO A 143 14.67 -16.42 2.76
C PRO A 143 13.62 -15.35 3.09
N ALA A 144 12.34 -15.66 2.98
CA ALA A 144 11.27 -14.73 3.35
C ALA A 144 11.36 -14.37 4.85
N PRO A 145 11.50 -13.08 5.21
CA PRO A 145 11.64 -12.68 6.60
C PRO A 145 10.32 -12.68 7.38
N LEU A 146 9.19 -12.51 6.69
CA LEU A 146 7.87 -12.27 7.28
C LEU A 146 6.78 -13.12 6.61
N SER A 147 5.68 -13.35 7.32
CA SER A 147 4.46 -14.00 6.80
C SER A 147 3.72 -13.12 5.79
N LEU A 148 2.92 -13.73 4.90
CA LEU A 148 2.10 -13.02 3.93
C LEU A 148 1.06 -12.12 4.63
N ALA A 149 0.83 -10.92 4.11
CA ALA A 149 -0.14 -9.99 4.67
C ALA A 149 -1.58 -10.50 4.54
N LEU A 150 -2.44 -10.08 5.45
CA LEU A 150 -3.86 -10.43 5.46
C LEU A 150 -4.74 -9.22 5.16
N SER A 151 -5.93 -9.49 4.63
CA SER A 151 -7.02 -8.54 4.48
C SER A 151 -8.31 -9.23 4.93
N HIS A 152 -9.25 -8.52 5.53
CA HIS A 152 -10.58 -9.10 5.76
C HIS A 152 -11.29 -9.26 4.42
N ALA A 153 -11.99 -10.36 4.25
CA ALA A 153 -12.86 -10.61 3.11
C ALA A 153 -14.30 -10.65 3.59
N ALA A 154 -15.10 -9.69 3.13
CA ALA A 154 -16.51 -9.59 3.43
C ALA A 154 -17.33 -9.68 2.14
N THR A 155 -18.55 -10.18 2.28
CA THR A 155 -19.52 -10.26 1.19
C THR A 155 -20.53 -9.12 1.32
N THR A 156 -20.59 -8.23 0.35
CA THR A 156 -21.55 -7.10 0.32
C THR A 156 -22.16 -7.00 -1.08
N ASP A 157 -23.49 -7.01 -1.18
CA ASP A 157 -24.24 -6.86 -2.44
C ASP A 157 -23.75 -7.77 -3.59
N ASP A 158 -23.58 -9.07 -3.29
CA ASP A 158 -23.02 -10.10 -4.19
C ASP A 158 -21.58 -9.84 -4.65
N LYS A 159 -20.84 -8.94 -4.01
CA LYS A 159 -19.43 -8.65 -4.30
C LYS A 159 -18.53 -9.00 -3.13
N ILE A 160 -17.31 -9.40 -3.46
CA ILE A 160 -16.24 -9.57 -2.48
C ILE A 160 -15.63 -8.20 -2.19
N VAL A 161 -15.64 -7.79 -0.92
CA VAL A 161 -15.06 -6.54 -0.45
C VAL A 161 -13.90 -6.85 0.48
N LEU A 162 -12.74 -6.28 0.19
CA LEU A 162 -11.53 -6.43 0.98
C LEU A 162 -11.27 -5.17 1.80
N THR A 163 -11.01 -5.35 3.10
CA THR A 163 -10.59 -4.27 4.01
C THR A 163 -9.24 -4.58 4.63
N ALA A 164 -8.53 -3.54 5.07
CA ALA A 164 -7.22 -3.71 5.69
C ALA A 164 -7.35 -4.43 7.04
N TRP A 165 -6.51 -5.44 7.26
CA TRP A 165 -6.40 -6.12 8.54
C TRP A 165 -5.53 -5.29 9.49
N THR A 166 -6.13 -4.76 10.57
CA THR A 166 -5.43 -3.93 11.56
C THR A 166 -5.39 -4.55 12.96
N GLU A 167 -6.17 -5.61 13.20
CA GLU A 167 -6.16 -6.34 14.46
C GLU A 167 -4.97 -7.32 14.54
N THR A 168 -4.82 -7.99 15.69
CA THR A 168 -3.74 -8.95 15.92
C THR A 168 -3.74 -10.06 14.87
N ASP A 169 -2.56 -10.45 14.40
CA ASP A 169 -2.42 -11.58 13.47
C ASP A 169 -2.65 -12.89 14.22
N PHE A 170 -3.75 -13.58 13.93
CA PHE A 170 -4.11 -14.84 14.59
C PHE A 170 -3.10 -15.99 14.37
N ARG A 171 -2.16 -15.84 13.43
CA ARG A 171 -1.16 -16.89 13.09
C ARG A 171 0.11 -16.78 13.94
N THR A 172 0.39 -15.58 14.44
CA THR A 172 1.61 -15.26 15.20
C THR A 172 1.32 -14.66 16.57
N ASP A 173 0.07 -14.27 16.86
CA ASP A 173 -0.35 -13.54 18.06
C ASP A 173 0.38 -12.20 18.25
N GLU A 174 0.91 -11.64 17.16
CA GLU A 174 1.67 -10.39 17.13
C GLU A 174 0.92 -9.30 16.37
N LYS A 175 1.40 -8.06 16.51
CA LYS A 175 0.86 -6.94 15.72
C LYS A 175 1.17 -7.15 14.23
N PRO A 176 0.21 -6.92 13.31
CA PRO A 176 0.44 -7.02 11.88
C PRO A 176 1.55 -6.07 11.43
N TRP A 177 2.54 -6.60 10.70
CA TRP A 177 3.71 -5.85 10.25
C TRP A 177 3.44 -4.95 9.04
N TRP A 178 2.32 -5.17 8.33
CA TRP A 178 1.91 -4.45 7.12
C TRP A 178 1.02 -3.23 7.40
N SER A 179 0.62 -3.03 8.66
CA SER A 179 -0.24 -1.94 9.11
C SER A 179 0.54 -0.68 9.49
#